data_AF-C7FEU8-F1
#
_entry.id   AF-C7FEU8-F1
#
_cell.length_a   1.000
_cell.length_b   1.000
_cell.length_c   1.000
_cell.angle_alpha   90.00
_cell.angle_beta   90.00
_cell.angle_gamma   90.00
#
_symmetry.space_group_name_H-M   'P 1'
#
loop_
_entity.id
_entity.type
_entity.pdbx_description
1 polymer ?
#
loop_
_entity_poly.entity_id
_entity_poly.type
_entity_poly.pdbx_seq_one_letter_code
_entity_poly.pdbx_strand_id
1 'polypeptide(L)'
;MIFMVITVCVGSSCHLKGSYDVINKLKEMIKNYGIEDKVELKADFCMGNCLRAVSVKIDGGACLSIKPNSVERFFKEHVLGELK
;
A
#
# COMPACT_ATOMS: atom_id res chain seq x y z
N MET A 1 15.45 -3.17 11.47
CA MET A 1 15.64 -1.90 10.74
C MET A 1 14.60 -1.89 9.65
N ILE A 2 13.69 -0.91 9.65
CA ILE A 2 12.65 -0.83 8.62
C ILE A 2 13.33 -0.37 7.33
N PHE A 3 13.10 -1.09 6.24
CA PHE A 3 13.69 -0.80 4.93
C PHE A 3 12.72 -0.10 3.99
N MET A 4 11.41 -0.25 4.21
CA MET A 4 10.38 0.29 3.32
C MET A 4 9.12 0.70 4.10
N VAL A 5 8.52 1.82 3.72
CA VAL A 5 7.26 2.33 4.26
C VAL A 5 6.20 2.41 3.17
N ILE A 6 5.17 1.58 3.27
CA ILE A 6 3.99 1.65 2.40
C ILE A 6 2.94 2.51 3.10
N THR A 7 2.51 3.60 2.48
CA THR A 7 1.45 4.47 3.02
C THR A 7 0.20 4.35 2.18
N VAL A 8 -0.95 4.03 2.78
CA VAL A 8 -2.24 3.92 2.09
C VAL A 8 -3.14 5.08 2.44
N CYS A 9 -3.73 5.73 1.43
CA CYS A 9 -4.71 6.78 1.63
C CYS A 9 -6.03 6.19 2.17
N VAL A 10 -6.54 6.73 3.27
CA VAL A 10 -7.82 6.33 3.89
C VAL A 10 -8.90 7.41 3.84
N GLY A 11 -8.67 8.50 3.11
CA GLY A 11 -9.65 9.57 2.91
C GLY A 11 -10.88 9.13 2.13
N SER A 12 -11.90 9.99 2.06
CA SER A 12 -13.25 9.65 1.61
C SER A 12 -13.31 8.85 0.31
N SER A 13 -12.66 9.31 -0.76
CA SER A 13 -12.67 8.58 -2.05
C SER A 13 -11.92 7.26 -1.99
N CYS A 14 -10.82 7.16 -1.24
CA CYS A 14 -10.08 5.91 -1.11
C CYS A 14 -10.82 4.90 -0.23
N HIS A 15 -11.47 5.38 0.84
CA HIS A 15 -12.36 4.55 1.67
C HIS A 15 -13.50 3.94 0.83
N LEU A 16 -14.23 4.75 0.06
CA LEU A 16 -15.32 4.29 -0.81
C LEU A 16 -14.85 3.34 -1.93
N LYS A 17 -13.57 3.37 -2.29
CA LYS A 17 -12.98 2.51 -3.33
C LYS A 17 -12.21 1.30 -2.77
N GLY A 18 -12.34 1.03 -1.48
CA GLY A 18 -11.82 -0.20 -0.86
C GLY A 18 -10.40 -0.08 -0.31
N SER A 19 -9.99 1.08 0.23
CA SER A 19 -8.67 1.22 0.87
C SER A 19 -8.46 0.24 2.04
N TYR A 20 -9.51 -0.15 2.74
CA TYR A 20 -9.43 -1.14 3.82
C TYR A 20 -9.16 -2.55 3.29
N ASP A 21 -9.75 -2.91 2.15
CA ASP A 21 -9.45 -4.19 1.49
C ASP A 21 -7.98 -4.24 1.05
N VAL A 22 -7.49 -3.12 0.51
CA VAL A 22 -6.07 -2.94 0.17
C VAL A 22 -5.18 -3.11 1.39
N ILE A 23 -5.47 -2.43 2.50
CA ILE A 23 -4.68 -2.52 3.74
C ILE A 23 -4.68 -3.95 4.28
N ASN A 24 -5.83 -4.61 4.33
CA ASN A 24 -5.93 -5.97 4.86
C ASN A 24 -5.15 -6.96 4.01
N LYS A 25 -5.23 -6.84 2.68
CA LYS A 25 -4.47 -7.70 1.78
C LYS A 25 -2.96 -7.45 1.87
N LEU A 26 -2.53 -6.20 2.00
CA LEU A 26 -1.12 -5.86 2.24
C LEU A 26 -0.63 -6.47 3.56
N LYS A 27 -1.39 -6.36 4.65
CA LYS A 27 -1.04 -6.99 5.94
C LYS A 27 -0.90 -8.50 5.83
N GLU A 28 -1.84 -9.15 5.14
CA GLU A 28 -1.80 -10.61 4.89
C GLU A 28 -0.52 -10.98 4.13
N MET A 29 -0.18 -10.23 3.07
CA MET A 29 1.01 -10.51 2.28
C MET A 29 2.31 -10.27 3.07
N ILE A 30 2.42 -9.14 3.78
CA ILE A 30 3.59 -8.84 4.63
C ILE A 30 3.86 -9.99 5.61
N LYS A 31 2.80 -10.52 6.24
CA LYS A 31 2.88 -11.69 7.13
C LYS A 31 3.22 -12.99 6.39
N ASN A 32 2.57 -13.27 5.26
CA ASN A 32 2.78 -14.51 4.50
C ASN A 32 4.20 -14.63 3.94
N TYR A 33 4.85 -13.51 3.63
CA TYR A 33 6.25 -13.48 3.19
C TYR A 33 7.26 -13.33 4.33
N GLY A 34 6.81 -13.17 5.58
CA GLY A 34 7.68 -13.07 6.76
C GLY A 34 8.59 -11.85 6.75
N ILE A 35 8.11 -10.70 6.25
CA ILE A 35 8.89 -9.46 6.09
C ILE A 35 8.40 -8.33 6.99
N GLU A 36 7.75 -8.66 8.11
CA GLU A 36 7.24 -7.69 9.08
C GLU A 36 8.33 -6.78 9.66
N ASP A 37 9.57 -7.24 9.71
CA ASP A 37 10.72 -6.47 10.20
C ASP A 37 11.32 -5.51 9.15
N LYS A 38 10.91 -5.65 7.88
CA LYS A 38 11.42 -4.88 6.73
C LYS A 38 10.42 -3.85 6.20
N VAL A 39 9.12 -4.12 6.32
CA VAL A 39 8.05 -3.29 5.75
C VAL A 39 7.16 -2.71 6.84
N GLU A 40 7.05 -1.39 6.88
CA GLU A 40 6.08 -0.68 7.70
C GLU A 40 4.87 -0.26 6.87
N LEU A 41 3.66 -0.57 7.35
CA LEU A 41 2.41 -0.15 6.71
C LEU A 41 1.76 0.99 7.48
N LYS A 42 1.64 2.16 6.84
CA LYS A 42 1.01 3.37 7.38
C LYS A 42 -0.31 3.67 6.68
N ALA A 43 -1.17 4.37 7.39
CA ALA A 43 -2.34 5.02 6.81
C ALA A 43 -2.15 6.54 6.86
N ASP A 44 -2.62 7.23 5.84
CA ASP A 44 -2.65 8.70 5.78
C ASP A 44 -4.03 9.17 5.30
N PHE A 45 -4.51 10.27 5.85
CA PHE A 45 -5.89 10.70 5.64
C PHE A 45 -6.13 11.19 4.22
N CYS A 46 -5.27 12.02 3.65
CA CYS A 46 -5.47 12.52 2.29
C CYS A 46 -4.15 12.76 1.58
N MET A 47 -4.04 12.24 0.36
CA MET A 47 -2.87 12.41 -0.50
C MET A 47 -3.12 13.30 -1.73
N GLY A 48 -4.25 14.02 -1.77
CA GLY A 48 -4.58 14.94 -2.86
C GLY A 48 -4.82 14.28 -4.24
N ASN A 49 -5.03 12.96 -4.29
CA ASN A 49 -5.07 12.17 -5.53
C ASN A 49 -6.40 11.41 -5.70
N CYS A 50 -7.52 12.03 -5.33
CA CYS A 50 -8.84 11.39 -5.23
C CYS A 50 -9.36 10.79 -6.56
N LEU A 51 -9.00 11.38 -7.70
CA LEU A 51 -9.37 10.86 -9.04
C LEU A 51 -8.73 9.50 -9.35
N ARG A 52 -7.70 9.11 -8.59
CA ARG A 52 -6.95 7.87 -8.75
C ARG A 52 -6.95 7.03 -7.46
N ALA A 53 -8.07 7.03 -6.75
CA ALA A 53 -8.30 6.13 -5.63
C ALA A 53 -8.28 4.65 -6.07
N VAL A 54 -7.70 3.72 -5.30
CA VAL A 54 -7.02 3.90 -3.99
C VAL A 54 -5.58 4.35 -4.21
N SER A 55 -5.16 5.40 -3.50
CA SER A 55 -3.79 5.92 -3.59
C SER A 55 -2.87 5.31 -2.54
N VAL A 56 -1.66 4.94 -2.97
CA VAL A 56 -0.59 4.36 -2.14
C VAL A 56 0.73 5.05 -2.46
N LYS A 57 1.61 5.19 -1.47
CA LYS A 57 3.01 5.64 -1.65
C LYS A 57 3.95 4.59 -1.09
N ILE A 58 5.13 4.48 -1.69
CA ILE A 58 6.29 3.77 -1.14
C ILE A 58 7.34 4.82 -0.81
N ASP A 59 7.84 4.79 0.43
CA ASP A 59 8.89 5.68 0.95
C ASP A 59 8.64 7.17 0.68
N GLY A 60 7.38 7.59 0.82
CA GLY A 60 6.97 8.98 0.64
C GLY A 60 6.99 9.49 -0.81
N GLY A 61 7.26 8.62 -1.79
CA GLY A 61 7.34 8.96 -3.21
C GLY A 61 6.00 9.33 -3.86
N ALA A 62 5.94 9.12 -5.18
CA ALA A 62 4.76 9.44 -5.97
C ALA A 62 3.55 8.57 -5.61
N CYS A 63 2.35 9.14 -5.74
CA CYS A 63 1.11 8.37 -5.55
C CYS A 63 0.92 7.35 -6.68
N LEU A 64 0.88 6.08 -6.30
CA LEU A 64 0.47 4.97 -7.13
C LEU A 64 -1.01 4.70 -6.91
N SER A 65 -1.70 4.27 -7.97
CA SER A 65 -3.11 3.94 -7.92
C SER A 65 -3.28 2.44 -8.04
N ILE A 66 -3.92 1.83 -7.05
CA ILE A 66 -4.18 0.40 -7.04
C ILE A 66 -5.66 0.12 -6.75
N LYS A 67 -6.11 -1.06 -7.16
CA LYS A 67 -7.44 -1.60 -6.88
C LYS A 67 -7.32 -2.77 -5.90
N PRO A 68 -8.37 -3.11 -5.14
CA PRO A 68 -8.35 -4.26 -4.25
C PRO A 68 -7.92 -5.58 -4.93
N ASN A 69 -8.31 -5.78 -6.20
CA ASN A 69 -7.93 -6.96 -6.98
C ASN A 69 -6.52 -6.92 -7.59
N SER A 70 -5.81 -5.79 -7.50
CA SER A 70 -4.45 -5.64 -8.06
C SER A 70 -3.37 -5.54 -6.98
N VAL A 71 -3.72 -5.67 -5.69
CA VAL A 71 -2.79 -5.56 -4.57
C VAL A 71 -1.67 -6.58 -4.66
N GLU A 72 -1.98 -7.82 -5.03
CA GLU A 72 -0.99 -8.89 -5.13
C GLU A 72 0.07 -8.59 -6.18
N ARG A 73 -0.35 -8.09 -7.34
CA ARG A 73 0.55 -7.67 -8.41
C ARG A 73 1.44 -6.52 -7.94
N PHE A 74 0.83 -5.47 -7.39
CA PHE A 74 1.55 -4.32 -6.84
C PHE A 74 2.62 -4.76 -5.82
N PHE A 75 2.27 -5.66 -4.91
CA PHE A 75 3.17 -6.13 -3.87
C PHE A 75 4.36 -6.91 -4.45
N LYS A 76 4.11 -7.82 -5.41
CA LYS A 76 5.18 -8.57 -6.06
C LYS A 76 6.12 -7.67 -6.85
N GLU A 77 5.57 -6.70 -7.58
CA GLU A 77 6.35 -5.79 -8.44
C GLU A 77 7.15 -4.76 -7.64
N HIS A 78 6.53 -4.12 -6.64
CA HIS A 78 7.10 -2.95 -5.98
C HIS A 78 7.61 -3.18 -4.56
N VAL A 79 7.22 -4.29 -3.91
CA VAL A 79 7.68 -4.60 -2.54
C VAL A 79 8.71 -5.71 -2.60
N LEU A 80 8.33 -6.89 -3.09
CA LEU A 80 9.26 -8.03 -3.18
C LEU A 80 10.35 -7.84 -4.24
N GLY A 81 10.06 -7.09 -5.30
CA GLY A 81 11.05 -6.77 -6.33
C GLY A 81 12.20 -5.90 -5.82
N GLU A 82 11.92 -5.00 -4.88
CA GLU A 82 12.88 -4.02 -4.35
C GLU A 82 13.60 -4.49 -3.08
N LEU A 83 13.05 -5.47 -2.35
CA LEU A 83 13.66 -6.07 -1.15
C LEU A 83 14.73 -7.14 -1.43
N LYS A 84 15.21 -7.26 -2.68
CA LYS A 84 16.24 -8.23 -3.08
C LYS A 84 17.63 -7.88 -2.57
#